data_AF-H2MUB1-F1
#
_entry.id   AF-H2MUB1-F1
#
_cell.length_a   1.000
_cell.length_b   1.000
_cell.length_c   1.000
_cell.angle_alpha   90.00
_cell.angle_beta   90.00
_cell.angle_gamma   90.00
#
_symmetry.space_group_name_H-M   'P 1'
#
loop_
_entity.id
_entity.type
_entity.pdbx_description
1 polymer ?
#
loop_
_entity_poly.entity_id
_entity_poly.type
_entity_poly.pdbx_seq_one_letter_code
_entity_poly.pdbx_strand_id
1 'polypeptide(L)'
;MKVLIVFAHQSSGSFNAAAKSAAVEVLTAQGCTVEVSDLYAMNFKAAATAEDIKGDVKDAEHFRYQEETRLAWEEGRLAEDITAEQTKLSEADLVIFQEKKAMLSFTTGSLESMFSSTGINGDMNVTLWPIQNGILHYCGFQVLPPQVFWAPSCASPEARTAMLEGWRSRLQGLLEEKPLSFISLDCFDPKSFQLTPDVQEKHASQEFGLTVGIHLGKPLPPQNQMKAGC
;
A
#
# COMPACT_ATOMS: atom_id res chain seq x y z
N MET A 1 19.04 5.58 -6.22
CA MET A 1 17.87 5.03 -5.49
C MET A 1 17.17 4.05 -6.42
N LYS A 2 16.89 2.82 -5.99
CA LYS A 2 16.04 1.86 -6.72
C LYS A 2 14.58 2.07 -6.34
N VAL A 3 13.66 1.96 -7.31
CA VAL A 3 12.20 2.05 -7.10
C VAL A 3 11.50 0.87 -7.77
N LEU A 4 10.57 0.21 -7.09
CA LEU A 4 9.70 -0.81 -7.68
C LEU A 4 8.28 -0.28 -7.88
N ILE A 5 7.73 -0.49 -9.07
CA ILE A 5 6.32 -0.25 -9.38
C ILE A 5 5.64 -1.60 -9.63
N VAL A 6 4.85 -2.06 -8.66
CA VAL A 6 3.93 -3.20 -8.86
C VAL A 6 2.71 -2.69 -9.62
N PHE A 7 2.37 -3.32 -10.75
CA PHE A 7 1.34 -2.86 -11.66
C PHE A 7 0.33 -3.96 -11.98
N ALA A 8 -0.95 -3.67 -11.74
CA ALA A 8 -2.04 -4.64 -11.80
C ALA A 8 -3.17 -4.18 -12.75
N HIS A 9 -2.88 -3.99 -14.05
CA HIS A 9 -3.92 -3.70 -15.03
C HIS A 9 -3.63 -4.23 -16.44
N GLN A 10 -4.50 -5.12 -16.95
CA GLN A 10 -4.28 -5.89 -18.19
C GLN A 10 -4.00 -5.08 -19.47
N SER A 11 -4.55 -3.86 -19.59
CA SER A 11 -4.47 -3.07 -20.84
C SER A 11 -3.38 -2.00 -20.77
N SER A 12 -2.45 -2.06 -21.73
CA SER A 12 -1.41 -1.05 -21.99
C SER A 12 -1.97 0.29 -22.49
N GLY A 13 -3.17 0.30 -23.08
CA GLY A 13 -3.89 1.52 -23.49
C GLY A 13 -4.72 2.17 -22.38
N SER A 14 -4.55 1.75 -21.12
CA SER A 14 -5.34 2.23 -19.99
C SER A 14 -4.77 3.50 -19.34
N PHE A 15 -5.62 4.22 -18.60
CA PHE A 15 -5.16 5.35 -17.78
C PHE A 15 -4.17 4.91 -16.69
N ASN A 16 -4.35 3.71 -16.12
CA ASN A 16 -3.38 3.13 -15.18
C ASN A 16 -2.02 2.90 -15.83
N ALA A 17 -1.99 2.39 -17.07
CA ALA A 17 -0.74 2.23 -17.83
C ALA A 17 -0.07 3.57 -18.13
N ALA A 18 -0.84 4.62 -18.46
CA ALA A 18 -0.31 5.97 -18.62
C ALA A 18 0.28 6.54 -17.31
N ALA A 19 -0.40 6.35 -16.17
CA ALA A 19 0.08 6.78 -14.86
C ALA A 19 1.35 6.01 -14.41
N LYS A 20 1.46 4.71 -14.73
CA LYS A 20 2.70 3.93 -14.60
C LYS A 20 3.82 4.53 -15.43
N SER A 21 3.60 4.76 -16.73
CA SER A 21 4.62 5.29 -17.63
C SER A 21 5.14 6.66 -17.18
N ALA A 22 4.24 7.54 -16.74
CA ALA A 22 4.62 8.84 -16.18
C ALA A 22 5.48 8.73 -14.91
N ALA A 23 5.22 7.72 -14.06
CA ALA A 23 6.04 7.44 -12.88
C ALA A 23 7.43 6.90 -13.24
N VAL A 24 7.51 5.93 -14.16
CA VAL A 24 8.80 5.41 -14.67
C VAL A 24 9.63 6.54 -15.27
N GLU A 25 9.03 7.35 -16.13
CA GLU A 25 9.69 8.48 -16.82
C GLU A 25 10.27 9.49 -15.82
N VAL A 26 9.45 10.01 -14.90
CA VAL A 26 9.86 11.07 -13.97
C VAL A 26 10.88 10.57 -12.94
N LEU A 27 10.69 9.37 -12.38
CA LEU A 27 11.63 8.82 -11.40
C LEU A 27 12.97 8.46 -12.05
N THR A 28 12.97 7.93 -13.28
CA THR A 28 14.21 7.69 -14.03
C THR A 28 14.93 9.01 -14.34
N ALA A 29 14.19 10.08 -14.68
CA ALA A 29 14.76 11.41 -14.90
C ALA A 29 15.39 12.03 -13.63
N GLN A 30 14.93 11.64 -12.43
CA GLN A 30 15.56 11.98 -11.15
C GLN A 30 16.78 11.10 -10.80
N GLY A 31 17.20 10.19 -11.69
CA GLY A 31 18.30 9.25 -11.43
C GLY A 31 17.91 8.04 -10.58
N CYS A 32 16.62 7.71 -10.50
CA CYS A 32 16.20 6.44 -9.91
C CYS A 32 16.37 5.28 -10.89
N THR A 33 16.78 4.11 -10.39
CA THR A 33 16.69 2.84 -11.11
C THR A 33 15.28 2.29 -10.92
N VAL A 34 14.42 2.41 -11.92
CA VAL A 34 13.01 1.97 -11.81
C VAL A 34 12.83 0.56 -12.37
N GLU A 35 12.27 -0.33 -11.55
CA GLU A 35 11.84 -1.66 -11.93
C GLU A 35 10.30 -1.76 -11.90
N VAL A 36 9.73 -2.66 -12.71
CA VAL A 36 8.28 -2.83 -12.85
C VAL A 36 7.91 -4.32 -12.79
N SER A 37 7.14 -4.70 -11.77
CA SER A 37 6.46 -6.00 -11.73
C SER A 37 5.05 -5.83 -12.29
N ASP A 38 4.92 -6.02 -13.61
CA ASP A 38 3.65 -5.97 -14.34
C ASP A 38 2.94 -7.32 -14.23
N LEU A 39 2.06 -7.45 -13.23
CA LEU A 39 1.49 -8.74 -12.81
C LEU A 39 0.70 -9.44 -13.94
N TYR A 40 0.12 -8.68 -14.87
CA TYR A 40 -0.58 -9.22 -16.03
C TYR A 40 0.40 -9.70 -17.11
N ALA A 41 1.44 -8.91 -17.44
CA ALA A 41 2.46 -9.35 -18.38
C ALA A 41 3.29 -10.54 -17.86
N MET A 42 3.45 -10.65 -16.54
CA MET A 42 4.10 -11.77 -15.85
C MET A 42 3.22 -13.04 -15.79
N ASN A 43 1.92 -12.96 -16.07
CA ASN A 43 0.93 -14.01 -15.78
C ASN A 43 0.97 -14.46 -14.30
N PHE A 44 1.11 -13.50 -13.37
CA PHE A 44 1.40 -13.74 -11.97
C PHE A 44 0.37 -14.66 -11.27
N LYS A 45 0.86 -15.70 -10.60
CA LYS A 45 0.05 -16.66 -9.85
C LYS A 45 -0.48 -16.02 -8.56
N ALA A 46 -1.71 -15.51 -8.59
CA ALA A 46 -2.35 -14.87 -7.44
C ALA A 46 -2.89 -15.85 -6.37
N ALA A 47 -2.81 -17.16 -6.59
CA ALA A 47 -3.35 -18.18 -5.68
C ALA A 47 -2.24 -18.81 -4.82
N ALA A 48 -2.33 -18.59 -3.50
CA ALA A 48 -1.48 -19.26 -2.51
C ALA A 48 -1.85 -20.75 -2.40
N THR A 49 -0.94 -21.66 -2.73
CA THR A 49 -1.13 -23.13 -2.74
C THR A 49 0.12 -23.87 -2.27
N ALA A 50 0.05 -25.19 -2.12
CA ALA A 50 1.24 -26.01 -1.82
C ALA A 50 2.30 -25.98 -2.94
N GLU A 51 1.95 -25.56 -4.16
CA GLU A 51 2.88 -25.45 -5.30
C GLU A 51 3.90 -24.30 -5.12
N ASP A 52 3.68 -23.42 -4.14
CA ASP A 52 4.60 -22.34 -3.76
C ASP A 52 5.85 -22.84 -3.01
N ILE A 53 5.91 -24.16 -2.75
CA ILE A 53 6.96 -24.85 -2.01
C ILE A 53 7.59 -25.93 -2.90
N LYS A 54 8.92 -25.96 -2.94
CA LYS A 54 9.72 -26.98 -3.63
C LYS A 54 9.94 -28.20 -2.73
N GLY A 55 9.68 -29.38 -3.28
CA GLY A 55 9.77 -30.65 -2.55
C GLY A 55 8.58 -30.85 -1.60
N ASP A 56 8.71 -31.78 -0.67
CA ASP A 56 7.62 -32.14 0.24
C ASP A 56 7.29 -31.03 1.26
N VAL A 57 6.03 -31.01 1.68
CA VAL A 57 5.52 -30.22 2.82
C VAL A 57 5.53 -31.06 4.09
N LYS A 58 5.56 -30.43 5.26
CA LYS A 58 5.69 -31.12 6.55
C LYS A 58 4.43 -31.92 6.92
N ASP A 59 3.24 -31.37 6.66
CA ASP A 59 1.96 -32.06 6.85
C ASP A 59 1.05 -31.82 5.64
N ALA A 60 1.05 -32.77 4.70
CA ALA A 60 0.23 -32.69 3.49
C ALA A 60 -1.27 -32.97 3.75
N GLU A 61 -1.61 -33.68 4.84
CA GLU A 61 -3.01 -33.97 5.19
C GLU A 61 -3.68 -32.77 5.88
N HIS A 62 -2.90 -31.99 6.66
CA HIS A 62 -3.35 -30.81 7.38
C HIS A 62 -2.57 -29.56 6.95
N PHE A 63 -2.40 -29.37 5.64
CA PHE A 63 -1.59 -28.29 5.06
C PHE A 63 -1.94 -26.90 5.62
N ARG A 64 -0.98 -26.27 6.30
CA ARG A 64 -1.12 -24.94 6.90
C ARG A 64 -0.12 -23.97 6.29
N TYR A 65 -0.54 -23.33 5.19
CA TYR A 65 0.27 -22.44 4.34
C TYR A 65 1.25 -21.53 5.10
N GLN A 66 0.83 -20.87 6.19
CA GLN A 66 1.69 -19.98 6.99
C GLN A 66 2.88 -20.71 7.63
N GLU A 67 2.69 -21.92 8.15
CA GLU A 67 3.78 -22.67 8.80
C GLU A 67 4.68 -23.35 7.78
N GLU A 68 4.08 -23.88 6.71
CA GLU A 68 4.78 -24.56 5.61
C GLU A 68 5.64 -23.58 4.79
N THR A 69 5.11 -22.41 4.42
CA THR A 69 5.91 -21.40 3.69
C THR A 69 6.98 -20.73 4.54
N ARG A 70 6.78 -20.61 5.87
CA ARG A 70 7.84 -20.17 6.78
C ARG A 70 9.01 -21.18 6.81
N LEU A 71 8.71 -22.48 6.90
CA LEU A 71 9.73 -23.54 6.82
C LEU A 71 10.42 -23.54 5.44
N ALA A 72 9.65 -23.45 4.35
CA ALA A 72 10.20 -23.36 3.01
C ALA A 72 11.06 -22.10 2.80
N TRP A 73 10.74 -20.97 3.43
CA TRP A 73 11.58 -19.77 3.43
C TRP A 73 12.89 -19.99 4.20
N GLU A 74 12.82 -20.52 5.42
CA GLU A 74 13.98 -20.83 6.27
C GLU A 74 14.95 -21.84 5.62
N GLU A 75 14.43 -22.73 4.77
CA GLU A 75 15.19 -23.77 4.07
C GLU A 75 15.54 -23.43 2.61
N GLY A 76 15.17 -22.23 2.11
CA GLY A 76 15.45 -21.80 0.73
C GLY A 76 14.68 -22.57 -0.37
N ARG A 77 13.51 -23.14 -0.01
CA ARG A 77 12.65 -23.98 -0.85
C ARG A 77 11.40 -23.29 -1.40
N LEU A 78 11.29 -21.96 -1.36
CA LEU A 78 10.18 -21.26 -2.04
C LEU A 78 10.25 -21.40 -3.57
N ALA A 79 9.11 -21.19 -4.23
CA ALA A 79 9.03 -21.08 -5.69
C ALA A 79 9.89 -19.92 -6.24
N GLU A 80 10.28 -20.01 -7.51
CA GLU A 80 11.30 -19.13 -8.10
C GLU A 80 10.77 -17.73 -8.41
N ASP A 81 9.50 -17.63 -8.78
CA ASP A 81 8.76 -16.37 -8.92
C ASP A 81 8.62 -15.64 -7.57
N ILE A 82 8.23 -16.36 -6.51
CA ILE A 82 8.17 -15.81 -5.14
C ILE A 82 9.55 -15.33 -4.68
N THR A 83 10.59 -16.15 -4.91
CA THR A 83 11.97 -15.81 -4.50
C THR A 83 12.52 -14.63 -5.31
N ALA A 84 12.17 -14.51 -6.59
CA ALA A 84 12.53 -13.37 -7.44
C ALA A 84 11.87 -12.07 -6.94
N GLU A 85 10.56 -12.07 -6.67
CA GLU A 85 9.91 -10.89 -6.11
C GLU A 85 10.46 -10.55 -4.70
N GLN A 86 10.71 -11.55 -3.83
CA GLN A 86 11.38 -11.32 -2.54
C GLN A 86 12.79 -10.71 -2.69
N THR A 87 13.51 -11.03 -3.76
CA THR A 87 14.83 -10.47 -4.04
C THR A 87 14.72 -9.00 -4.47
N LYS A 88 13.80 -8.67 -5.40
CA LYS A 88 13.47 -7.27 -5.72
C LYS A 88 13.08 -6.48 -4.47
N LEU A 89 12.28 -7.10 -3.58
CA LEU A 89 11.83 -6.51 -2.34
C LEU A 89 12.97 -6.28 -1.32
N SER A 90 13.96 -7.15 -1.23
CA SER A 90 15.10 -6.89 -0.34
C SER A 90 16.00 -5.77 -0.90
N GLU A 91 16.32 -5.85 -2.20
CA GLU A 91 17.41 -5.11 -2.86
C GLU A 91 17.25 -3.59 -3.05
N ALA A 92 16.03 -3.06 -3.05
CA ALA A 92 15.76 -1.69 -3.50
C ALA A 92 15.56 -0.68 -2.36
N ASP A 93 16.11 0.53 -2.45
CA ASP A 93 16.03 1.54 -1.38
C ASP A 93 14.62 2.13 -1.22
N LEU A 94 13.92 2.38 -2.33
CA LEU A 94 12.49 2.74 -2.38
C LEU A 94 11.69 1.61 -3.01
N VAL A 95 11.80 0.44 -2.41
CA VAL A 95 10.78 -0.60 -2.57
C VAL A 95 9.70 -0.43 -1.51
N ILE A 96 8.56 -1.02 -1.79
CA ILE A 96 7.53 -1.29 -0.80
C ILE A 96 7.89 -2.70 -0.27
N PHE A 97 8.78 -2.99 0.73
CA PHE A 97 9.13 -2.42 2.08
C PHE A 97 10.62 -2.74 2.49
N GLN A 98 11.26 -2.32 3.61
CA GLN A 98 10.80 -1.92 4.97
C GLN A 98 11.37 -0.60 5.57
N GLU A 99 12.66 -0.24 5.47
CA GLU A 99 13.15 1.14 5.80
C GLU A 99 12.65 2.22 4.80
N LYS A 100 11.54 1.94 4.12
CA LYS A 100 11.26 2.42 2.76
C LYS A 100 9.86 3.02 2.70
N LYS A 101 9.60 3.87 1.71
CA LYS A 101 8.29 4.54 1.56
C LYS A 101 7.37 3.76 0.62
N ALA A 102 6.06 3.83 0.86
CA ALA A 102 5.07 3.08 0.10
C ALA A 102 3.82 3.91 -0.20
N MET A 103 3.37 3.92 -1.45
CA MET A 103 2.24 4.72 -1.89
C MET A 103 1.27 3.90 -2.73
N LEU A 104 -0.03 3.98 -2.44
CA LEU A 104 -1.07 3.44 -3.30
C LEU A 104 -1.38 4.44 -4.41
N SER A 105 -1.23 4.05 -5.68
CA SER A 105 -1.63 4.84 -6.85
C SER A 105 -2.75 4.11 -7.59
N PHE A 106 -3.97 4.65 -7.60
CA PHE A 106 -5.13 3.94 -8.14
C PHE A 106 -6.20 4.86 -8.76
N THR A 107 -7.02 4.27 -9.63
CA THR A 107 -8.18 4.91 -10.28
C THR A 107 -9.49 4.43 -9.68
N THR A 108 -10.46 5.32 -9.46
CA THR A 108 -11.84 4.94 -9.09
C THR A 108 -12.78 5.03 -10.30
N GLY A 109 -13.91 4.32 -10.25
CA GLY A 109 -15.06 4.59 -11.14
C GLY A 109 -15.96 5.74 -10.65
N SER A 110 -15.89 6.07 -9.36
CA SER A 110 -16.74 7.06 -8.69
C SER A 110 -16.03 8.41 -8.47
N LEU A 111 -16.80 9.49 -8.42
CA LEU A 111 -16.33 10.84 -8.08
C LEU A 111 -15.85 10.92 -6.62
N GLU A 112 -14.94 11.85 -6.32
CA GLU A 112 -14.42 12.11 -4.96
C GLU A 112 -15.54 12.34 -3.94
N SER A 113 -16.56 13.12 -4.31
CA SER A 113 -17.72 13.42 -3.45
C SER A 113 -18.52 12.18 -3.03
N MET A 114 -18.47 11.09 -3.80
CA MET A 114 -19.12 9.82 -3.46
C MET A 114 -18.42 9.08 -2.33
N PHE A 115 -17.17 9.46 -2.00
CA PHE A 115 -16.39 8.94 -0.88
C PHE A 115 -16.22 9.96 0.28
N SER A 116 -17.10 10.96 0.35
CA SER A 116 -17.19 11.86 1.50
C SER A 116 -17.95 11.21 2.67
N SER A 117 -17.98 11.86 3.84
CA SER A 117 -18.73 11.39 5.02
C SER A 117 -20.26 11.32 4.82
N THR A 118 -20.79 11.91 3.73
CA THR A 118 -22.19 11.79 3.28
C THR A 118 -22.31 11.11 1.91
N GLY A 119 -21.20 10.59 1.37
CA GLY A 119 -21.14 9.93 0.07
C GLY A 119 -21.61 8.47 0.12
N ILE A 120 -22.21 8.00 -0.96
CA ILE A 120 -22.81 6.65 -1.06
C ILE A 120 -21.80 5.50 -0.91
N ASN A 121 -20.50 5.74 -1.16
CA ASN A 121 -19.44 4.73 -0.98
C ASN A 121 -18.85 4.72 0.44
N GLY A 122 -19.22 5.68 1.31
CA GLY A 122 -18.58 5.92 2.61
C GLY A 122 -17.21 6.60 2.52
N ASP A 123 -16.67 6.98 3.68
CA ASP A 123 -15.39 7.71 3.77
C ASP A 123 -14.21 6.89 3.24
N MET A 124 -13.48 7.42 2.25
CA MET A 124 -12.26 6.81 1.69
C MET A 124 -11.21 6.44 2.76
N ASN A 125 -11.15 7.18 3.88
CA ASN A 125 -10.24 6.85 4.98
C ASN A 125 -10.53 5.46 5.57
N VAL A 126 -11.80 5.04 5.61
CA VAL A 126 -12.24 3.70 6.03
C VAL A 126 -11.91 2.66 4.95
N THR A 127 -12.10 2.99 3.67
CA THR A 127 -11.77 2.10 2.55
C THR A 127 -10.28 1.74 2.50
N LEU A 128 -9.41 2.70 2.81
CA LEU A 128 -7.95 2.53 2.72
C LEU A 128 -7.33 1.83 3.92
N TRP A 129 -7.87 2.03 5.13
CA TRP A 129 -7.26 1.54 6.38
C TRP A 129 -6.88 0.04 6.37
N PRO A 130 -7.70 -0.91 5.86
CA PRO A 130 -7.32 -2.33 5.82
C PRO A 130 -6.06 -2.60 4.97
N ILE A 131 -5.85 -1.82 3.90
CA ILE A 131 -4.68 -1.93 3.06
C ILE A 131 -3.52 -1.16 3.71
N GLN A 132 -3.69 0.15 3.94
CA GLN A 132 -2.65 1.04 4.44
C GLN A 132 -2.16 0.71 5.84
N ASN A 133 -3.02 0.25 6.75
CA ASN A 133 -2.58 -0.26 8.05
C ASN A 133 -2.37 -1.78 8.04
N GLY A 134 -3.33 -2.55 7.54
CA GLY A 134 -3.39 -4.00 7.77
C GLY A 134 -2.50 -4.87 6.87
N ILE A 135 -2.20 -4.43 5.65
CA ILE A 135 -1.28 -5.12 4.72
C ILE A 135 0.05 -4.36 4.66
N LEU A 136 -0.05 -3.04 4.54
CA LEU A 136 1.06 -2.13 4.46
C LEU A 136 1.64 -1.92 5.86
N HIS A 137 1.25 -0.89 6.65
CA HIS A 137 1.93 -0.51 7.92
C HIS A 137 2.29 -1.68 8.86
N TYR A 138 1.42 -2.69 8.98
CA TYR A 138 1.66 -3.94 9.69
C TYR A 138 3.04 -4.56 9.43
N CYS A 139 3.52 -4.53 8.18
CA CYS A 139 4.79 -5.11 7.79
C CYS A 139 6.00 -4.14 8.00
N GLY A 140 5.80 -2.91 8.50
CA GLY A 140 6.83 -2.01 9.07
C GLY A 140 7.39 -0.80 8.28
N PHE A 141 6.88 -0.44 7.09
CA PHE A 141 7.39 0.63 6.20
C PHE A 141 6.56 1.94 6.31
N GLN A 142 7.01 3.01 5.66
CA GLN A 142 6.43 4.36 5.74
C GLN A 142 5.35 4.58 4.66
N VAL A 143 4.06 4.49 5.02
CA VAL A 143 2.96 4.72 4.07
C VAL A 143 2.85 6.22 3.73
N LEU A 144 3.03 6.59 2.46
CA LEU A 144 2.73 7.92 1.94
C LEU A 144 1.22 8.10 1.69
N PRO A 145 0.71 9.34 1.70
CA PRO A 145 -0.64 9.66 1.22
C PRO A 145 -0.93 9.02 -0.15
N PRO A 146 -2.13 8.51 -0.42
CA PRO A 146 -2.44 7.85 -1.69
C PRO A 146 -2.41 8.84 -2.86
N GLN A 147 -2.20 8.33 -4.08
CA GLN A 147 -2.51 9.03 -5.32
C GLN A 147 -3.82 8.46 -5.87
N VAL A 148 -4.90 9.24 -5.77
CA VAL A 148 -6.23 8.82 -6.23
C VAL A 148 -6.61 9.58 -7.49
N PHE A 149 -6.94 8.85 -8.55
CA PHE A 149 -7.47 9.40 -9.79
C PHE A 149 -8.99 9.17 -9.83
N TRP A 150 -9.75 10.22 -9.51
CA TRP A 150 -11.20 10.15 -9.39
C TRP A 150 -11.90 10.10 -10.75
N ALA A 151 -12.58 8.99 -11.05
CA ALA A 151 -13.41 8.79 -12.25
C ALA A 151 -12.80 9.22 -13.62
N PRO A 152 -11.55 8.85 -13.97
CA PRO A 152 -10.92 9.25 -15.24
C PRO A 152 -11.65 8.75 -16.50
N SER A 153 -12.51 7.73 -16.36
CA SER A 153 -13.44 7.24 -17.39
C SER A 153 -14.55 8.26 -17.73
N CYS A 154 -14.93 9.10 -16.77
CA CYS A 154 -15.96 10.13 -16.91
C CYS A 154 -15.37 11.52 -17.19
N ALA A 155 -14.05 11.67 -17.08
CA ALA A 155 -13.32 12.90 -17.33
C ALA A 155 -13.16 13.20 -18.84
N SER A 156 -12.93 14.47 -19.18
CA SER A 156 -12.55 14.87 -20.54
C SER A 156 -11.08 14.45 -20.86
N PRO A 157 -10.64 14.49 -22.14
CA PRO A 157 -9.23 14.28 -22.48
C PRO A 157 -8.30 15.25 -21.77
N GLU A 158 -8.69 16.52 -21.68
CA GLU A 158 -7.90 17.60 -21.06
C GLU A 158 -7.80 17.40 -19.54
N ALA A 159 -8.89 16.99 -18.90
CA ALA A 159 -8.91 16.63 -17.48
C ALA A 159 -8.04 15.40 -17.18
N ARG A 160 -8.05 14.37 -18.04
CA ARG A 160 -7.12 13.23 -17.94
C ARG A 160 -5.66 13.66 -18.10
N THR A 161 -5.35 14.57 -19.02
CA THR A 161 -4.00 15.13 -19.15
C THR A 161 -3.61 15.88 -17.88
N ALA A 162 -4.47 16.76 -17.35
CA ALA A 162 -4.21 17.49 -16.12
C ALA A 162 -4.00 16.57 -14.89
N MET A 163 -4.71 15.44 -14.80
CA MET A 163 -4.47 14.41 -13.79
C MET A 163 -3.05 13.82 -13.89
N LEU A 164 -2.58 13.51 -15.11
CA LEU A 164 -1.24 12.97 -15.33
C LEU A 164 -0.15 14.01 -15.03
N GLU A 165 -0.33 15.27 -15.44
CA GLU A 165 0.64 16.34 -15.16
C GLU A 165 0.67 16.71 -13.66
N GLY A 166 -0.46 16.65 -12.95
CA GLY A 166 -0.49 16.75 -11.49
C GLY A 166 0.28 15.61 -10.81
N TRP A 167 0.17 14.38 -11.33
CA TRP A 167 0.93 13.24 -10.86
C TRP A 167 2.44 13.39 -11.12
N ARG A 168 2.83 13.78 -12.34
CA ARG A 168 4.24 14.13 -12.67
C ARG A 168 4.81 15.22 -11.77
N SER A 169 3.99 16.20 -11.41
CA SER A 169 4.39 17.30 -10.52
C SER A 169 4.64 16.80 -9.10
N ARG A 170 3.75 15.96 -8.55
CA ARG A 170 3.95 15.33 -7.23
C ARG A 170 5.18 14.43 -7.21
N LEU A 171 5.41 13.66 -8.28
CA LEU A 171 6.58 12.78 -8.41
C LEU A 171 7.92 13.50 -8.26
N GLN A 172 8.00 14.81 -8.54
CA GLN A 172 9.24 15.61 -8.32
C GLN A 172 9.62 15.79 -6.84
N GLY A 173 8.70 15.55 -5.91
CA GLY A 173 8.94 15.68 -4.46
C GLY A 173 8.56 14.43 -3.65
N LEU A 174 8.19 13.33 -4.30
CA LEU A 174 7.65 12.12 -3.65
C LEU A 174 8.65 11.51 -2.65
N LEU A 175 9.95 11.55 -2.97
CA LEU A 175 11.02 10.99 -2.16
C LEU A 175 11.10 11.67 -0.78
N GLU A 176 10.87 12.99 -0.75
CA GLU A 176 10.91 13.83 0.46
C GLU A 176 9.52 13.98 1.12
N GLU A 177 8.46 13.43 0.53
CA GLU A 177 7.10 13.52 1.06
C GLU A 177 6.99 12.85 2.45
N LYS A 178 6.21 13.46 3.35
CA LYS A 178 5.98 12.92 4.70
C LYS A 178 4.99 11.75 4.65
N PRO A 179 5.22 10.67 5.43
CA PRO A 179 4.24 9.59 5.55
C PRO A 179 3.02 9.98 6.41
N LEU A 180 1.98 9.16 6.29
CA LEU A 180 0.79 9.13 7.14
C LEU A 180 1.14 8.76 8.60
N SER A 181 0.32 9.26 9.53
CA SER A 181 0.48 9.02 10.97
C SER A 181 -0.16 7.68 11.38
N PHE A 182 0.63 6.78 11.98
CA PHE A 182 0.15 5.57 12.66
C PHE A 182 0.64 5.56 14.12
N ILE A 183 0.03 4.73 14.97
CA ILE A 183 0.34 4.66 16.41
C ILE A 183 1.48 3.67 16.64
N SER A 184 2.51 4.08 17.37
CA SER A 184 3.66 3.22 17.67
C SER A 184 3.24 1.98 18.46
N LEU A 185 3.93 0.86 18.23
CA LEU A 185 3.77 -0.36 19.01
C LEU A 185 4.05 -0.13 20.51
N ASP A 186 4.89 0.85 20.86
CA ASP A 186 5.15 1.27 22.25
C ASP A 186 3.90 1.74 23.00
N CYS A 187 2.83 2.12 22.29
CA CYS A 187 1.56 2.54 22.89
C CYS A 187 0.69 1.35 23.33
N PHE A 188 1.06 0.10 23.01
CA PHE A 188 0.27 -1.11 23.27
C PHE A 188 0.95 -2.02 24.31
N ASP A 189 0.16 -2.72 25.12
CA ASP A 189 0.68 -3.77 25.99
C ASP A 189 1.03 -5.03 25.16
N PRO A 190 2.27 -5.57 25.25
CA PRO A 190 2.75 -6.65 24.38
C PRO A 190 2.20 -8.04 24.71
N LYS A 191 1.22 -8.16 25.62
CA LYS A 191 0.57 -9.44 25.99
C LYS A 191 -0.90 -9.49 25.55
N SER A 192 -1.60 -8.38 25.71
CA SER A 192 -3.02 -8.19 25.36
C SER A 192 -3.22 -7.53 23.99
N PHE A 193 -2.17 -6.91 23.44
CA PHE A 193 -2.19 -6.12 22.21
C PHE A 193 -3.23 -4.98 22.23
N GLN A 194 -3.62 -4.55 23.44
CA GLN A 194 -4.51 -3.41 23.66
C GLN A 194 -3.72 -2.14 23.91
N LEU A 195 -4.30 -0.99 23.56
CA LEU A 195 -3.72 0.32 23.82
C LEU A 195 -3.57 0.53 25.33
N THR A 196 -2.40 0.98 25.78
CA THR A 196 -2.09 1.18 27.20
C THR A 196 -3.04 2.21 27.87
N PRO A 197 -3.39 2.04 29.16
CA PRO A 197 -4.29 2.95 29.87
C PRO A 197 -3.83 4.41 29.83
N ASP A 198 -2.53 4.65 30.03
CA ASP A 198 -1.91 5.99 30.01
C ASP A 198 -2.15 6.72 28.68
N VAL A 199 -2.11 6.00 27.55
CA VAL A 199 -2.39 6.57 26.22
C VAL A 199 -3.89 6.76 26.00
N GLN A 200 -4.74 5.87 26.52
CA GLN A 200 -6.20 6.07 26.51
C GLN A 200 -6.59 7.33 27.31
N GLU A 201 -6.05 7.51 28.52
CA GLU A 201 -6.35 8.66 29.39
C GLU A 201 -5.82 9.97 28.79
N LYS A 202 -4.55 9.99 28.34
CA LYS A 202 -3.93 11.15 27.67
C LYS A 202 -4.76 11.67 26.48
N HIS A 203 -5.44 10.78 25.76
CA HIS A 203 -6.27 11.11 24.60
C HIS A 203 -7.78 11.11 24.91
N ALA A 204 -8.20 10.95 26.17
CA ALA A 204 -9.61 10.88 26.57
C ALA A 204 -10.37 12.18 26.27
N SER A 205 -9.73 13.34 26.42
CA SER A 205 -10.34 14.67 26.17
C SER A 205 -10.35 15.13 24.71
N GLN A 206 -9.71 14.42 23.79
CA GLN A 206 -9.69 14.78 22.37
C GLN A 206 -11.04 14.49 21.69
N GLU A 207 -11.45 15.32 20.73
CA GLU A 207 -12.71 15.13 19.98
C GLU A 207 -12.67 13.86 19.11
N PHE A 208 -11.59 13.67 18.37
CA PHE A 208 -11.41 12.57 17.43
C PHE A 208 -10.69 11.36 18.06
N GLY A 209 -10.82 10.21 17.40
CA GLY A 209 -10.01 9.03 17.66
C GLY A 209 -8.56 9.17 17.19
N LEU A 210 -7.70 8.21 17.53
CA LEU A 210 -6.27 8.26 17.21
C LEU A 210 -5.98 8.01 15.72
N THR A 211 -6.68 7.04 15.14
CA THR A 211 -6.65 6.71 13.71
C THR A 211 -8.03 6.20 13.30
N VAL A 212 -8.20 5.86 12.01
CA VAL A 212 -9.41 5.19 11.52
C VAL A 212 -9.71 3.89 12.27
N GLY A 213 -8.70 3.02 12.47
CA GLY A 213 -8.90 1.74 13.16
C GLY A 213 -8.85 1.84 14.69
N ILE A 214 -8.11 2.80 15.23
CA ILE A 214 -7.93 3.00 16.68
C ILE A 214 -8.74 4.24 17.09
N HIS A 215 -10.03 4.24 16.71
CA HIS A 215 -10.88 5.42 16.86
C HIS A 215 -11.45 5.61 18.28
N LEU A 216 -11.22 4.67 19.21
CA LEU A 216 -11.63 4.74 20.63
C LEU A 216 -13.13 5.02 20.85
N GLY A 217 -14.01 4.62 19.91
CA GLY A 217 -15.44 4.93 19.96
C GLY A 217 -15.81 6.38 19.59
N LYS A 218 -14.82 7.19 19.21
CA LYS A 218 -14.95 8.61 18.81
C LYS A 218 -15.14 8.77 17.29
N PRO A 219 -15.50 9.97 16.81
CA PRO A 219 -15.40 10.34 15.40
C PRO A 219 -14.00 10.08 14.81
N LEU A 220 -13.94 9.72 13.53
CA LEU A 220 -12.68 9.41 12.85
C LEU A 220 -11.84 10.68 12.60
N PRO A 221 -10.51 10.65 12.83
CA PRO A 221 -9.66 11.80 12.56
C PRO A 221 -9.65 12.13 11.05
N PRO A 222 -9.92 13.40 10.67
CA PRO A 222 -10.18 13.76 9.28
C PRO A 222 -8.94 13.62 8.40
N GLN A 223 -9.07 12.92 7.27
CA GLN A 223 -8.00 12.68 6.28
C GLN A 223 -6.80 11.86 6.81
N ASN A 224 -6.92 11.17 7.95
CA ASN A 224 -5.85 10.36 8.57
C ASN A 224 -5.21 9.29 7.65
N GLN A 225 -5.90 8.86 6.59
CA GLN A 225 -5.41 7.92 5.58
C GLN A 225 -5.25 8.55 4.17
N MET A 226 -5.55 9.85 4.07
CA MET A 226 -5.53 10.64 2.83
C MET A 226 -4.46 11.75 2.81
N LYS A 227 -3.97 12.22 3.96
CA LYS A 227 -2.95 13.28 4.07
C LYS A 227 -2.03 13.07 5.28
N ALA A 228 -0.76 13.47 5.11
CA ALA A 228 0.26 13.41 6.16
C ALA A 228 0.18 14.61 7.10
N GLY A 229 0.46 14.39 8.39
CA GLY A 229 0.42 15.45 9.41
C GLY A 229 -0.99 15.87 9.84
N CYS A 230 -1.98 15.01 9.60
CA CYS A 230 -3.28 15.00 10.28
C CYS A 230 -3.21 14.14 11.55
#